data_AF-A0A6I0F2N0-F1
#
_entry.id   AF-A0A6I0F2N0-F1
#
_cell.length_a   1.000
_cell.length_b   1.000
_cell.length_c   1.000
_cell.angle_alpha   90.00
_cell.angle_beta   90.00
_cell.angle_gamma   90.00
#
_symmetry.space_group_name_H-M   'P 1'
#
loop_
_entity.id
_entity.type
_entity.pdbx_description
1 polymer ?
#
loop_
_entity_poly.entity_id
_entity_poly.type
_entity_poly.pdbx_seq_one_letter_code
_entity_poly.pdbx_strand_id
1 'polypeptide(L)'
;MARKFENMPDRIMGHSIKYKVIPTVCNLKNMLEKLQAVSGDFSQLKQWEKRSYKAYNIEAIKSSILKTDEKNWPDLIKNHMLNGEKAQFGASCIDIYLVAYVANEYGPGKDIFAEFIYSNEVSDKPNTVNAIWTVGKGDGIYLDLLNQDGSIKDYDFFEKWISR
;
A
#
# COMPACT_ATOMS: atom_id res chain seq x y z
N MET A 1 -12.04 6.60 23.56
CA MET A 1 -11.20 7.32 22.59
C MET A 1 -10.87 6.37 21.46
N ALA A 2 -10.99 6.80 20.20
CA ALA A 2 -10.41 6.04 19.10
C ALA A 2 -8.88 5.98 19.29
N ARG A 3 -8.26 4.81 19.10
CA ARG A 3 -6.80 4.67 19.12
C ARG A 3 -6.23 5.63 18.07
N LYS A 4 -5.16 6.35 18.38
CA LYS A 4 -4.44 7.26 17.47
C LYS A 4 -2.96 7.18 17.83
N PHE A 5 -2.08 7.21 16.84
CA PHE A 5 -0.65 7.41 17.07
C PHE A 5 -0.38 8.86 17.45
N GLU A 6 0.37 9.09 18.53
CA GLU A 6 0.73 10.46 18.94
C GLU A 6 1.66 11.14 17.92
N ASN A 7 2.49 10.38 17.20
CA ASN A 7 3.33 10.87 16.10
C ASN A 7 3.64 9.73 15.11
N MET A 8 2.92 9.63 13.98
CA MET A 8 3.40 8.79 12.87
C MET A 8 4.57 9.47 12.16
N PRO A 9 5.66 8.76 11.79
CA PRO A 9 6.78 9.38 11.09
C PRO A 9 6.42 9.76 9.64
N ASP A 10 6.94 10.89 9.19
CA ASP A 10 6.80 11.41 7.81
C ASP A 10 7.76 10.73 6.81
N ARG A 11 8.55 9.76 7.28
CA ARG A 11 9.40 8.89 6.47
C ARG A 11 9.17 7.45 6.86
N ILE A 12 8.91 6.60 5.88
CA ILE A 12 8.83 5.16 6.07
C ILE A 12 9.70 4.46 5.02
N MET A 13 10.43 3.42 5.45
CA MET A 13 11.33 2.65 4.57
C MET A 13 12.39 3.49 3.83
N GLY A 14 12.84 4.60 4.44
CA GLY A 14 13.82 5.52 3.83
C GLY A 14 13.23 6.49 2.80
N HIS A 15 11.93 6.39 2.51
CA HIS A 15 11.21 7.28 1.63
C HIS A 15 10.45 8.33 2.44
N SER A 16 10.54 9.59 2.04
CA SER A 16 9.62 10.61 2.56
C SER A 16 8.24 10.39 1.94
N ILE A 17 7.19 10.59 2.74
CA ILE A 17 5.81 10.63 2.23
C ILE A 17 5.58 11.77 1.22
N LYS A 18 6.54 12.70 1.11
CA LYS A 18 6.56 13.81 0.14
C LYS A 18 7.30 13.47 -1.17
N TYR A 19 7.84 12.26 -1.32
CA TYR A 19 8.54 11.86 -2.54
C TYR A 19 7.54 11.65 -3.68
N LYS A 20 7.95 11.98 -4.92
CA LYS A 20 7.11 11.86 -6.13
C LYS A 20 6.60 10.43 -6.29
N VAL A 21 5.34 10.20 -5.93
CA VAL A 21 4.65 8.95 -6.23
C VAL A 21 4.34 8.92 -7.72
N ILE A 22 4.75 7.86 -8.41
CA ILE A 22 4.34 7.61 -9.79
C ILE A 22 3.01 6.86 -9.73
N PRO A 23 1.88 7.48 -10.09
CA PRO A 23 0.58 6.85 -9.96
C PRO A 23 0.46 5.63 -10.87
N THR A 24 0.11 4.49 -10.31
CA THR A 24 -0.24 3.28 -11.07
C THR A 24 -1.58 2.76 -10.59
N VAL A 25 -2.62 2.87 -11.41
CA VAL A 25 -3.98 2.38 -11.11
C VAL A 25 -4.10 0.85 -11.28
N CYS A 26 -3.29 0.10 -10.54
CA CYS A 26 -3.45 -1.33 -10.39
C CYS A 26 -3.33 -1.69 -8.92
N ASN A 27 -4.43 -2.16 -8.33
CA ASN A 27 -4.43 -2.66 -6.96
C ASN A 27 -3.77 -4.05 -6.90
N LEU A 28 -3.33 -4.42 -5.70
CA LEU A 28 -2.65 -5.66 -5.37
C LEU A 28 -3.50 -6.89 -5.70
N LYS A 29 -4.79 -6.90 -5.33
CA LYS A 29 -5.71 -8.02 -5.55
C LYS A 29 -5.77 -8.43 -7.02
N ASN A 30 -6.03 -7.48 -7.92
CA ASN A 30 -6.14 -7.76 -9.35
C ASN A 30 -4.84 -8.31 -9.94
N MET A 31 -3.69 -7.83 -9.47
CA MET A 31 -2.39 -8.33 -9.90
C MET A 31 -2.17 -9.78 -9.45
N LEU A 32 -2.54 -10.14 -8.21
CA LEU A 32 -2.42 -11.51 -7.70
C LEU A 32 -3.37 -12.48 -8.41
N GLU A 33 -4.64 -12.08 -8.61
CA GLU A 33 -5.62 -12.85 -9.37
C GLU A 33 -5.10 -13.14 -10.80
N LYS A 34 -4.54 -12.10 -11.45
CA LYS A 34 -3.97 -12.27 -12.78
C LYS A 34 -2.74 -13.17 -12.76
N LEU A 35 -1.86 -13.04 -11.76
CA LEU A 35 -0.69 -13.90 -11.58
C LEU A 35 -1.09 -15.37 -11.41
N GLN A 36 -2.12 -15.65 -10.62
CA GLN A 36 -2.68 -16.99 -10.45
C GLN A 36 -3.24 -17.53 -11.77
N ALA A 37 -4.03 -16.72 -12.49
CA ALA A 37 -4.66 -17.12 -13.75
C ALA A 37 -3.63 -17.46 -14.85
N VAL A 38 -2.45 -16.84 -14.82
CA VAL A 38 -1.33 -17.14 -15.75
C VAL A 38 -0.30 -18.07 -15.13
N SER A 39 -0.65 -18.78 -14.04
CA SER A 39 0.22 -19.77 -13.38
C SER A 39 1.61 -19.25 -12.99
N GLY A 40 1.69 -17.98 -12.59
CA GLY A 40 2.93 -17.33 -12.18
C GLY A 40 3.80 -16.79 -13.30
N ASP A 41 3.34 -16.84 -14.56
CA ASP A 41 4.08 -16.31 -15.70
C ASP A 41 4.09 -14.78 -15.71
N PHE A 42 5.16 -14.21 -15.15
CA PHE A 42 5.41 -12.77 -15.11
C PHE A 42 5.37 -12.10 -16.50
N SER A 43 5.73 -12.82 -17.57
CA SER A 43 5.78 -12.24 -18.90
C SER A 43 4.38 -11.83 -19.40
N GLN A 44 3.34 -12.57 -18.98
CA GLN A 44 1.95 -12.36 -19.32
C GLN A 44 1.25 -11.25 -18.52
N LEU A 45 1.92 -10.69 -17.52
CA LEU A 45 1.42 -9.51 -16.80
C LEU A 45 1.53 -8.25 -17.67
N LYS A 46 0.50 -7.41 -17.60
CA LYS A 46 0.49 -6.08 -18.19
C LYS A 46 1.47 -5.16 -17.47
N GLN A 47 1.85 -4.06 -18.10
CA GLN A 47 2.90 -3.17 -17.56
C GLN A 47 2.57 -2.64 -16.16
N TRP A 48 1.31 -2.32 -15.87
CA TRP A 48 0.87 -1.85 -14.56
C TRP A 48 0.82 -2.97 -13.50
N GLU A 49 0.42 -4.18 -13.87
CA GLU A 49 0.49 -5.37 -13.00
C GLU A 49 1.95 -5.67 -12.65
N LYS A 50 2.87 -5.60 -13.62
CA LYS A 50 4.31 -5.74 -13.39
C LYS A 50 4.86 -4.70 -12.41
N ARG A 51 4.31 -3.48 -12.38
CA ARG A 51 4.71 -2.46 -11.40
C ARG A 51 4.24 -2.82 -10.00
N SER A 52 2.98 -3.22 -9.84
CA SER A 52 2.45 -3.71 -8.55
C SER A 52 3.22 -4.94 -8.06
N TYR A 53 3.45 -5.93 -8.93
CA TYR A 53 4.26 -7.12 -8.66
C TYR A 53 5.64 -6.78 -8.10
N LYS A 54 6.32 -5.80 -8.70
CA LYS A 54 7.64 -5.33 -8.23
C LYS A 54 7.53 -4.54 -6.93
N ALA A 55 6.52 -3.69 -6.77
CA ALA A 55 6.35 -2.87 -5.59
C ALA A 55 6.17 -3.71 -4.32
N TYR A 56 5.50 -4.86 -4.42
CA TYR A 56 5.31 -5.78 -3.30
C TYR A 56 6.37 -6.90 -3.24
N ASN A 57 7.42 -6.83 -4.06
CA ASN A 57 8.44 -7.88 -4.21
C ASN A 57 7.86 -9.30 -4.33
N ILE A 58 6.80 -9.45 -5.14
CA ILE A 58 6.03 -10.71 -5.20
C ILE A 58 6.89 -11.87 -5.69
N GLU A 59 7.97 -11.63 -6.44
CA GLU A 59 8.90 -12.69 -6.86
C GLU A 59 9.42 -13.51 -5.67
N ALA A 60 9.72 -12.85 -4.54
CA ALA A 60 10.23 -13.51 -3.34
C ALA A 60 9.21 -14.47 -2.70
N ILE A 61 7.91 -14.24 -2.91
CA ILE A 61 6.82 -15.01 -2.30
C ILE A 61 5.90 -15.69 -3.33
N LYS A 62 6.23 -15.62 -4.63
CA LYS A 62 5.39 -16.10 -5.73
C LYS A 62 5.00 -17.56 -5.55
N SER A 63 5.95 -18.41 -5.20
CA SER A 63 5.68 -19.85 -5.02
C SER A 63 4.67 -20.11 -3.90
N SER A 64 4.71 -19.31 -2.83
CA SER A 64 3.75 -19.39 -1.72
C SER A 64 2.39 -18.84 -2.13
N ILE A 65 2.32 -17.73 -2.88
CA ILE A 65 1.08 -17.20 -3.45
C ILE A 65 0.37 -18.26 -4.29
N LEU A 66 1.09 -18.90 -5.23
CA LEU A 66 0.50 -19.88 -6.17
C LEU A 66 -0.05 -21.15 -5.49
N LYS A 67 0.44 -21.47 -4.29
CA LYS A 67 0.04 -22.64 -3.50
C LYS A 67 -1.02 -22.33 -2.44
N THR A 68 -1.26 -21.05 -2.17
CA THR A 68 -2.10 -20.59 -1.07
C THR A 68 -3.45 -20.17 -1.62
N ASP A 69 -4.53 -20.53 -0.93
CA ASP A 69 -5.88 -20.03 -1.25
C ASP A 69 -5.92 -18.50 -1.21
N GLU A 70 -6.66 -17.89 -2.15
CA GLU A 70 -6.81 -16.42 -2.28
C GLU A 70 -7.16 -15.73 -0.96
N LYS A 71 -8.02 -16.36 -0.14
CA LYS A 71 -8.45 -15.86 1.18
C LYS A 71 -7.30 -15.61 2.16
N ASN A 72 -6.17 -16.30 1.98
CA ASN A 72 -5.01 -16.24 2.87
C ASN A 72 -3.88 -15.35 2.30
N TRP A 73 -4.02 -14.82 1.07
CA TRP A 73 -3.03 -13.92 0.49
C TRP A 73 -2.80 -12.65 1.33
N PRO A 74 -3.83 -12.00 1.93
CA PRO A 74 -3.63 -10.83 2.77
C PRO A 74 -2.62 -11.06 3.91
N ASP A 75 -2.76 -12.14 4.65
CA ASP A 75 -1.88 -12.45 5.78
C ASP A 75 -0.47 -12.82 5.32
N LEU A 76 -0.34 -13.56 4.21
CA LEU A 76 0.95 -13.88 3.60
C LEU A 76 1.70 -12.60 3.20
N ILE A 77 1.00 -11.63 2.60
CA ILE A 77 1.60 -10.37 2.15
C ILE A 77 1.93 -9.45 3.32
N LYS A 78 1.04 -9.32 4.32
CA LYS A 78 1.35 -8.59 5.55
C LYS A 78 2.61 -9.13 6.22
N ASN A 79 2.71 -10.45 6.36
CA ASN A 79 3.91 -11.08 6.91
C ASN A 79 5.14 -10.84 6.05
N HIS A 80 5.01 -10.88 4.72
CA HIS A 80 6.10 -10.53 3.81
C HIS A 80 6.55 -9.07 4.00
N MET A 81 5.61 -8.12 4.10
CA MET A 81 5.90 -6.70 4.35
C MET A 81 6.57 -6.44 5.69
N LEU A 82 6.26 -7.21 6.74
CA LEU A 82 6.87 -7.07 8.07
C LEU A 82 8.25 -7.75 8.19
N ASN A 83 8.54 -8.75 7.36
CA ASN A 83 9.78 -9.53 7.46
C ASN A 83 10.79 -9.25 6.34
N GLY A 84 10.36 -8.74 5.17
CA GLY A 84 11.22 -8.50 4.01
C GLY A 84 12.04 -7.21 4.10
N GLU A 85 13.19 -7.12 3.45
CA GLU A 85 14.05 -5.93 3.52
C GLU A 85 13.34 -4.68 2.96
N LYS A 86 13.39 -3.57 3.70
CA LYS A 86 12.70 -2.31 3.34
C LYS A 86 12.99 -1.83 1.91
N ALA A 87 14.25 -1.95 1.47
CA ALA A 87 14.71 -1.52 0.16
C ALA A 87 14.13 -2.34 -1.01
N GLN A 88 13.49 -3.48 -0.72
CA GLN A 88 12.87 -4.35 -1.72
C GLN A 88 11.42 -3.94 -2.02
N PHE A 89 10.80 -3.10 -1.19
CA PHE A 89 9.43 -2.63 -1.37
C PHE A 89 9.38 -1.29 -2.11
N GLY A 90 8.42 -1.16 -3.02
CA GLY A 90 8.22 0.03 -3.84
C GLY A 90 7.09 0.94 -3.36
N ALA A 91 6.81 1.95 -4.18
CA ALA A 91 5.88 3.04 -3.84
C ALA A 91 4.46 2.59 -3.47
N SER A 92 3.92 1.53 -4.07
CA SER A 92 2.56 1.07 -3.77
C SER A 92 2.36 0.63 -2.32
N CYS A 93 3.40 0.06 -1.68
CA CYS A 93 3.33 -0.21 -0.24
C CYS A 93 3.24 1.11 0.55
N ILE A 94 4.01 2.12 0.15
CA ILE A 94 4.04 3.42 0.82
C ILE A 94 2.71 4.16 0.67
N ASP A 95 1.98 3.96 -0.42
CA ASP A 95 0.66 4.56 -0.62
C ASP A 95 -0.34 4.17 0.49
N ILE A 96 -0.29 2.92 0.99
CA ILE A 96 -1.10 2.48 2.14
C ILE A 96 -0.74 3.30 3.38
N TYR A 97 0.56 3.44 3.63
CA TYR A 97 1.06 4.20 4.78
C TYR A 97 0.69 5.68 4.71
N LEU A 98 0.75 6.28 3.53
CA LEU A 98 0.37 7.67 3.31
C LEU A 98 -1.12 7.91 3.62
N VAL A 99 -2.00 7.00 3.20
CA VAL A 99 -3.43 7.06 3.58
C VAL A 99 -3.60 6.94 5.09
N ALA A 100 -2.94 5.97 5.73
CA ALA A 100 -2.97 5.77 7.18
C ALA A 100 -2.47 7.00 7.96
N TYR A 101 -1.35 7.57 7.53
CA TYR A 101 -0.73 8.76 8.10
C TYR A 101 -1.70 9.95 8.07
N VAL A 102 -2.28 10.24 6.90
CA VAL A 102 -3.19 11.39 6.80
C VAL A 102 -4.45 11.16 7.64
N ALA A 103 -4.99 9.93 7.63
CA ALA A 103 -6.14 9.59 8.43
C ALA A 103 -5.89 9.71 9.95
N ASN A 104 -4.69 9.32 10.41
CA ASN A 104 -4.29 9.44 11.81
C ASN A 104 -4.11 10.91 12.21
N GLU A 105 -3.38 11.70 11.41
CA GLU A 105 -2.97 13.05 11.77
C GLU A 105 -4.06 14.10 11.54
N TYR A 106 -4.76 14.03 10.40
CA TYR A 106 -5.68 15.07 9.93
C TYR A 106 -7.14 14.60 9.85
N GLY A 107 -7.38 13.28 9.87
CA GLY A 107 -8.69 12.67 9.80
C GLY A 107 -8.92 11.88 8.51
N PRO A 108 -9.86 10.91 8.50
CA PRO A 108 -10.09 10.02 7.37
C PRO A 108 -10.86 10.72 6.23
N GLY A 109 -10.85 10.08 5.06
CA GLY A 109 -11.62 10.53 3.90
C GLY A 109 -10.77 11.16 2.79
N LYS A 110 -11.31 11.07 1.58
CA LYS A 110 -10.61 11.46 0.35
C LYS A 110 -10.31 12.96 0.28
N ASP A 111 -11.21 13.79 0.77
CA ASP A 111 -11.07 15.25 0.68
C ASP A 111 -9.96 15.73 1.62
N ILE A 112 -9.90 15.22 2.85
CA ILE A 112 -8.79 15.49 3.80
C ILE A 112 -7.47 14.99 3.22
N PHE A 113 -7.47 13.79 2.62
CA PHE A 113 -6.30 13.27 1.93
C PHE A 113 -5.82 14.18 0.80
N ALA A 114 -6.72 14.65 -0.07
CA ALA A 114 -6.37 15.52 -1.17
C ALA A 114 -5.84 16.88 -0.68
N GLU A 115 -6.50 17.47 0.32
CA GLU A 115 -6.07 18.72 0.95
C GLU A 115 -4.64 18.61 1.50
N PHE A 116 -4.32 17.52 2.20
CA PHE A 116 -2.96 17.26 2.68
C PHE A 116 -1.94 17.22 1.53
N ILE A 117 -2.23 16.48 0.47
CA ILE A 117 -1.32 16.28 -0.67
C ILE A 117 -1.03 17.61 -1.38
N TYR A 118 -2.05 18.44 -1.58
CA TYR A 118 -1.89 19.77 -2.19
C TYR A 118 -1.14 20.73 -1.27
N SER A 119 -1.53 20.80 0.01
CA SER A 119 -0.96 21.76 0.97
C SER A 119 0.50 21.46 1.31
N ASN A 120 0.93 20.20 1.16
CA ASN A 120 2.31 19.77 1.41
C ASN A 120 3.13 19.61 0.12
N GLU A 121 2.63 20.09 -1.02
CA GLU A 121 3.30 20.07 -2.33
C GLU A 121 3.77 18.68 -2.77
N VAL A 122 3.10 17.61 -2.30
CA VAL A 122 3.44 16.23 -2.68
C VAL A 122 3.08 15.99 -4.16
N SER A 123 1.97 16.56 -4.62
CA SER A 123 1.57 16.61 -6.02
C SER A 123 0.50 17.68 -6.23
N ASP A 124 0.60 18.42 -7.34
CA ASP A 124 -0.40 19.38 -7.83
C ASP A 124 -1.41 18.75 -8.81
N LYS A 125 -1.14 17.51 -9.27
CA LYS A 125 -1.96 16.82 -10.28
C LYS A 125 -3.11 16.03 -9.65
N PRO A 126 -4.38 16.36 -9.93
CA PRO A 126 -5.53 15.64 -9.36
C PRO A 126 -5.55 14.14 -9.69
N ASN A 127 -5.10 13.77 -10.90
CA ASN A 127 -5.02 12.36 -11.30
C ASN A 127 -4.02 11.55 -10.47
N THR A 128 -2.92 12.18 -10.06
CA THR A 128 -1.94 11.55 -9.16
C THR A 128 -2.57 11.35 -7.78
N VAL A 129 -3.21 12.38 -7.20
CA VAL A 129 -3.88 12.28 -5.89
C VAL A 129 -4.92 11.17 -5.90
N ASN A 130 -5.77 11.13 -6.93
CA ASN A 130 -6.79 10.10 -7.10
C ASN A 130 -6.20 8.69 -7.19
N ALA A 131 -5.10 8.52 -7.89
CA ALA A 131 -4.46 7.23 -8.03
C ALA A 131 -3.82 6.76 -6.72
N ILE A 132 -3.10 7.63 -6.00
CA ILE A 132 -2.52 7.30 -4.68
C ILE A 132 -3.64 6.89 -3.72
N TRP A 133 -4.69 7.69 -3.61
CA TRP A 133 -5.83 7.38 -2.75
C TRP A 133 -6.48 6.04 -3.13
N THR A 134 -6.74 5.83 -4.43
CA THR A 134 -7.41 4.60 -4.89
C THR A 134 -6.59 3.36 -4.62
N VAL A 135 -5.28 3.41 -4.86
CA VAL A 135 -4.37 2.28 -4.67
C VAL A 135 -4.08 2.07 -3.20
N GLY A 136 -3.61 3.10 -2.48
CA GLY A 136 -3.28 3.00 -1.07
C GLY A 136 -4.47 2.57 -0.21
N LYS A 137 -5.65 3.17 -0.44
CA LYS A 137 -6.87 2.75 0.25
C LYS A 137 -7.33 1.36 -0.19
N GLY A 138 -7.30 1.08 -1.49
CA GLY A 138 -7.74 -0.20 -2.03
C GLY A 138 -6.91 -1.37 -1.52
N ASP A 139 -5.59 -1.24 -1.56
CA ASP A 139 -4.65 -2.23 -1.07
C ASP A 139 -4.70 -2.33 0.45
N GLY A 140 -4.80 -1.21 1.16
CA GLY A 140 -4.95 -1.19 2.62
C GLY A 140 -6.24 -1.89 3.09
N ILE A 141 -7.36 -1.71 2.40
CA ILE A 141 -8.60 -2.44 2.68
C ILE A 141 -8.44 -3.92 2.37
N TYR A 142 -7.84 -4.26 1.22
CA TYR A 142 -7.64 -5.65 0.81
C TYR A 142 -6.75 -6.43 1.79
N LEU A 143 -5.72 -5.78 2.35
CA LEU A 143 -4.83 -6.35 3.36
C LEU A 143 -5.43 -6.34 4.78
N ASP A 144 -6.65 -5.83 4.95
CA ASP A 144 -7.33 -5.64 6.23
C ASP A 144 -6.62 -4.66 7.19
N LEU A 145 -5.88 -3.70 6.63
CA LEU A 145 -5.11 -2.68 7.37
C LEU A 145 -5.90 -1.39 7.59
N LEU A 146 -6.80 -1.05 6.66
CA LEU A 146 -7.58 0.19 6.66
C LEU A 146 -9.08 -0.10 6.62
N ASN A 147 -9.87 0.80 7.21
CA ASN A 147 -11.32 0.85 7.04
C ASN A 147 -11.70 1.48 5.69
N GLN A 148 -13.00 1.46 5.36
CA GLN A 148 -13.52 1.96 4.08
C GLN A 148 -13.26 3.45 3.84
N ASP A 149 -13.19 4.24 4.91
CA ASP A 149 -12.90 5.68 4.91
C ASP A 149 -11.40 6.01 4.91
N GLY A 150 -10.53 4.99 4.97
CA GLY A 150 -9.07 5.16 5.04
C GLY A 150 -8.52 5.26 6.46
N SER A 151 -9.36 5.26 7.50
CA SER A 151 -8.88 5.18 8.89
C SER A 151 -8.17 3.86 9.17
N ILE A 152 -7.24 3.87 10.13
CA ILE A 152 -6.46 2.68 10.49
C ILE A 152 -7.37 1.64 11.16
N LYS A 153 -7.29 0.40 10.66
CA LYS A 153 -7.95 -0.76 11.23
C LYS A 153 -6.98 -1.59 12.08
N ASP A 154 -5.80 -1.91 11.53
CA ASP A 154 -4.78 -2.74 12.19
C ASP A 154 -3.61 -1.91 12.71
N TYR A 155 -3.76 -1.33 13.90
CA TYR A 155 -2.71 -0.51 14.53
C TYR A 155 -1.44 -1.31 14.84
N ASP A 156 -1.57 -2.59 15.21
CA ASP A 156 -0.43 -3.42 15.60
C ASP A 156 0.47 -3.71 14.38
N PHE A 157 -0.11 -3.85 13.19
CA PHE A 157 0.66 -3.90 11.95
C PHE A 157 1.46 -2.62 11.72
N PHE A 158 0.83 -1.44 11.82
CA PHE A 158 1.53 -0.17 11.60
C PHE A 158 2.63 0.08 12.65
N GLU A 159 2.41 -0.28 13.92
CA GLU A 159 3.45 -0.21 14.97
C GLU A 159 4.66 -1.05 14.60
N LYS A 160 4.43 -2.32 14.22
CA LYS A 160 5.50 -3.23 13.80
C LYS A 160 6.18 -2.73 12.54
N TRP A 161 5.43 -2.14 11.61
CA TRP A 161 5.96 -1.67 10.33
C TRP A 161 6.82 -0.41 10.47
N ILE A 162 6.40 0.52 11.33
CA ILE A 162 7.13 1.75 11.65
C ILE A 162 8.43 1.44 12.41
N SER A 163 8.38 0.50 13.36
CA SER A 163 9.51 0.17 14.24
C SER A 163 10.61 -0.69 13.59
N ARG A 164 10.45 -1.08 12.33
CA ARG A 164 11.46 -1.82 11.56
C ARG A 164 12.69 -0.97 11.30
#